data_AF-A0A117NL80-F1
#
_entry.id   AF-A0A117NL80-F1
#
_cell.length_a   1.000
_cell.length_b   1.000
_cell.length_c   1.000
_cell.angle_alpha   90.00
_cell.angle_beta   90.00
_cell.angle_gamma   90.00
#
_symmetry.space_group_name_H-M   'P 1'
#
loop_
_entity.id
_entity.type
_entity.pdbx_description
1 polymer ?
#
loop_
_entity_poly.entity_id
_entity_poly.type
_entity_poly.pdbx_seq_one_letter_code
_entity_poly.pdbx_strand_id
1 'polypeptide(L)'
;MIEPDERFFSEGQGYFGPRENPATETHCNVWDWDQLRWTKVKGTAKLFPPGEDVGTSGLAQFADYLSPEVRAITVDDDVSGVIFTLYEIVTNDTHFTSNPHRDRNIDMVQSIEWACHHELDSDLSKFRNFLNEWVATRTDRAIERYLNAPERITWPDLPTPPDYDVPFELGSTEGETVWRTGERSRRTALQKGQYCFLWERPPQSRLLKKA
;
A
#
# COMPACT_ATOMS: atom_id res chain seq x y z
N MET A 1 3.30 21.53 12.82
CA MET A 1 2.57 20.92 11.68
C MET A 1 3.54 19.91 11.12
N ILE A 2 3.13 18.66 10.94
CA ILE A 2 4.00 17.63 10.38
C ILE A 2 4.18 17.99 8.90
N GLU A 3 5.40 17.89 8.37
CA GLU A 3 5.63 18.15 6.95
C GLU A 3 4.81 17.15 6.12
N PRO A 4 4.21 17.55 4.98
CA PRO A 4 3.35 16.67 4.18
C PRO A 4 3.98 15.32 3.84
N ASP A 5 5.30 15.30 3.62
CA ASP A 5 6.08 14.10 3.29
C ASP A 5 6.34 13.19 4.51
N GLU A 6 6.14 13.70 5.72
CA GLU A 6 6.29 12.98 7.00
C GLU A 6 4.95 12.54 7.60
N ARG A 7 3.84 12.86 6.92
CA ARG A 7 2.49 12.54 7.40
C ARG A 7 2.22 11.04 7.48
N PHE A 8 2.85 10.24 6.63
CA PHE A 8 2.62 8.81 6.53
C PHE A 8 3.83 8.00 6.98
N PHE A 9 3.59 6.96 7.78
CA PHE A 9 4.59 5.98 8.17
C PHE A 9 4.13 4.58 7.80
N SER A 10 5.02 3.74 7.28
CA SER A 10 4.72 2.36 6.86
C SER A 10 5.65 1.39 7.58
N GLU A 11 5.09 0.31 8.14
CA GLU A 11 5.88 -0.76 8.79
C GLU A 11 6.57 -1.71 7.79
N GLY A 12 6.50 -1.39 6.50
CA GLY A 12 6.95 -2.26 5.43
C GLY A 12 5.85 -3.19 4.89
N GLN A 13 6.21 -3.95 3.86
CA GLN A 13 5.29 -4.75 3.07
C GLN A 13 5.38 -6.23 3.45
N GLY A 14 4.23 -6.84 3.73
CA GLY A 14 4.09 -8.28 3.93
C GLY A 14 3.62 -8.96 2.65
N TYR A 15 4.45 -9.87 2.11
CA TYR A 15 4.13 -10.66 0.92
C TYR A 15 3.56 -12.03 1.31
N PHE A 16 2.45 -12.41 0.70
CA PHE A 16 1.78 -13.70 0.89
C PHE A 16 2.12 -14.65 -0.27
N GLY A 17 3.41 -14.93 -0.45
CA GLY A 17 3.95 -15.73 -1.55
C GLY A 17 5.37 -15.33 -1.93
N PRO A 18 5.94 -15.90 -3.02
CA PRO A 18 7.23 -15.47 -3.53
C PRO A 18 7.20 -13.99 -3.89
N ARG A 19 8.06 -13.18 -3.27
CA ARG A 19 8.11 -11.72 -3.48
C ARG A 19 8.51 -11.32 -4.90
N GLU A 20 9.17 -12.23 -5.62
CA GLU A 20 9.58 -12.06 -7.02
C GLU A 20 8.42 -12.29 -7.99
N ASN A 21 7.32 -12.92 -7.55
CA ASN A 21 6.14 -13.10 -8.38
C ASN A 21 5.27 -11.82 -8.33
N PRO A 22 5.07 -11.12 -9.45
CA PRO A 22 4.31 -9.86 -9.49
C PRO A 22 2.84 -10.01 -9.10
N ALA A 23 2.28 -11.22 -9.19
CA ALA A 23 0.91 -11.52 -8.77
C ALA A 23 0.78 -11.80 -7.26
N THR A 24 1.89 -11.88 -6.52
CA THR A 24 1.86 -12.16 -5.08
C THR A 24 1.12 -11.06 -4.34
N GLU A 25 0.16 -11.45 -3.49
CA GLU A 25 -0.58 -10.53 -2.66
C GLU A 25 0.36 -9.88 -1.63
N THR A 26 0.24 -8.56 -1.48
CA THR A 26 1.05 -7.77 -0.55
C THR A 26 0.19 -6.80 0.23
N HIS A 27 0.41 -6.75 1.54
CA HIS A 27 -0.26 -5.83 2.44
C HIS A 27 0.78 -4.96 3.14
N CYS A 28 0.51 -3.68 3.31
CA CYS A 28 1.24 -2.82 4.24
C CYS A 28 0.26 -2.11 5.16
N ASN A 29 0.71 -1.81 6.38
CA ASN A 29 -0.02 -0.95 7.29
C ASN A 29 0.61 0.44 7.19
N VAL A 30 -0.22 1.44 6.87
CA VAL A 30 0.20 2.84 6.82
C VAL A 30 -0.48 3.58 7.96
N TRP A 31 0.32 4.27 8.76
CA TRP A 31 -0.08 5.18 9.81
C TRP A 31 -0.16 6.59 9.24
N ASP A 32 -1.33 7.23 9.36
CA ASP A 32 -1.52 8.66 9.08
C ASP A 32 -1.36 9.42 10.39
N TRP A 33 -0.32 10.24 10.52
CA TRP A 33 -0.05 11.05 11.72
C TRP A 33 -1.03 12.20 11.94
N ASP A 34 -1.70 12.67 10.88
CA ASP A 34 -2.63 13.78 10.96
C ASP A 34 -4.02 13.29 11.40
N GLN A 35 -4.48 12.20 10.77
CA GLN A 35 -5.75 11.56 11.14
C GLN A 35 -5.61 10.60 12.33
N LEU A 36 -4.36 10.25 12.67
CA LEU A 36 -3.96 9.38 13.78
C LEU A 36 -4.67 8.02 13.71
N ARG A 37 -4.58 7.37 12.55
CA ARG A 37 -5.20 6.08 12.26
C ARG A 37 -4.29 5.16 11.45
N TRP A 38 -4.48 3.87 11.66
CA TRP A 38 -3.93 2.82 10.81
C TRP A 38 -4.87 2.49 9.67
N THR A 39 -4.33 2.47 8.45
CA THR A 39 -5.03 1.97 7.27
C THR A 39 -4.22 0.86 6.64
N LYS A 40 -4.87 -0.28 6.39
CA LYS A 40 -4.26 -1.40 5.68
C LYS A 40 -4.38 -1.17 4.18
N VAL A 41 -3.26 -1.09 3.48
CA VAL A 41 -3.20 -1.02 2.03
C VAL A 41 -2.89 -2.40 1.50
N LYS A 42 -3.73 -2.91 0.61
CA LYS A 42 -3.57 -4.20 -0.06
C LYS A 42 -3.32 -3.99 -1.55
N GLY A 43 -2.50 -4.83 -2.16
CA GLY A 43 -2.37 -4.92 -3.61
C GLY A 43 -1.51 -6.10 -4.00
N THR A 44 -0.75 -5.96 -5.09
CA THR A 44 0.12 -7.01 -5.62
C THR A 44 1.58 -6.57 -5.61
N ALA A 45 2.52 -7.51 -5.63
CA ALA A 45 3.95 -7.24 -5.69
C ALA A 45 4.36 -6.45 -6.95
N LYS A 46 3.53 -6.47 -8.01
CA LYS A 46 3.67 -5.58 -9.17
C LYS A 46 3.55 -4.09 -8.78
N LEU A 47 2.59 -3.76 -7.91
CA LEU A 47 2.31 -2.39 -7.47
C LEU A 47 3.17 -1.98 -6.27
N PHE A 48 3.57 -2.96 -5.46
CA PHE A 48 4.43 -2.78 -4.30
C PHE A 48 5.66 -3.70 -4.41
N PRO A 49 6.64 -3.33 -5.27
CA PRO A 49 7.82 -4.15 -5.51
C PRO A 49 8.72 -4.25 -4.27
N PRO A 50 9.47 -5.36 -4.11
CA PRO A 50 10.33 -5.56 -2.95
C PRO A 50 11.41 -4.49 -2.83
N GLY A 51 11.49 -3.83 -1.68
CA GLY A 51 12.55 -2.87 -1.35
C GLY A 51 12.20 -1.40 -1.60
N GLU A 52 11.02 -1.10 -2.16
CA GLU A 52 10.51 0.26 -2.27
C GLU A 52 9.32 0.45 -1.31
N ASP A 53 9.30 1.51 -0.51
CA ASP A 53 8.16 1.84 0.36
C ASP A 53 7.07 2.61 -0.41
N VAL A 54 6.46 1.95 -1.41
CA VAL A 54 5.44 2.57 -2.30
C VAL A 54 4.04 2.60 -1.66
N GLY A 55 3.88 1.92 -0.52
CA GLY A 55 2.63 1.86 0.25
C GLY A 55 2.15 3.23 0.71
N THR A 56 3.10 4.09 1.12
CA THR A 56 2.86 5.46 1.56
C THR A 56 2.37 6.34 0.41
N SER A 57 3.01 6.26 -0.76
CA SER A 57 2.64 7.04 -1.96
C SER A 57 1.22 6.73 -2.45
N GLY A 58 0.84 5.44 -2.46
CA GLY A 58 -0.51 5.03 -2.86
C GLY A 58 -1.59 5.57 -1.91
N LEU A 59 -1.34 5.54 -0.60
CA LEU A 59 -2.29 6.07 0.38
C LEU A 59 -2.31 7.60 0.41
N ALA A 60 -1.16 8.26 0.27
CA ALA A 60 -1.04 9.72 0.32
C ALA A 60 -1.93 10.41 -0.73
N GLN A 61 -2.09 9.81 -1.91
CA GLN A 61 -2.95 10.34 -2.96
C GLN A 61 -4.44 10.40 -2.56
N PHE A 62 -4.90 9.47 -1.72
CA PHE A 62 -6.32 9.29 -1.42
C PHE A 62 -6.72 9.54 0.03
N ALA A 63 -5.76 9.67 0.95
CA ALA A 63 -5.98 9.72 2.39
C ALA A 63 -7.00 10.77 2.85
N ASP A 64 -7.07 11.91 2.17
CA ASP A 64 -8.00 13.01 2.51
C ASP A 64 -9.43 12.76 2.02
N TYR A 65 -9.61 11.85 1.05
CA TYR A 65 -10.92 11.45 0.53
C TYR A 65 -11.48 10.23 1.26
N LEU A 66 -10.66 9.50 2.01
CA LEU A 66 -11.10 8.31 2.74
C LEU A 66 -11.94 8.70 3.95
N SER A 67 -13.17 8.22 4.01
CA SER A 67 -14.01 8.31 5.22
C SER A 67 -13.23 7.82 6.46
N PRO A 68 -13.39 8.45 7.64
CA PRO A 68 -12.72 8.05 8.88
C PRO A 68 -12.93 6.59 9.27
N GLU A 69 -14.01 5.96 8.78
CA GLU A 69 -14.35 4.57 9.07
C GLU A 69 -13.57 3.55 8.23
N VAL A 70 -12.97 3.98 7.12
CA VAL A 70 -12.17 3.12 6.25
C VAL A 70 -10.91 2.69 7.00
N ARG A 71 -10.72 1.37 7.11
CA ARG A 71 -9.55 0.74 7.74
C ARG A 71 -8.70 -0.08 6.78
N ALA A 72 -9.21 -0.33 5.58
CA ALA A 72 -8.50 -1.06 4.54
C ALA A 72 -8.86 -0.52 3.15
N ILE A 73 -7.84 -0.37 2.30
CA ILE A 73 -7.98 -0.03 0.89
C ILE A 73 -7.27 -1.09 0.05
N THR A 74 -7.79 -1.35 -1.15
CA THR A 74 -7.11 -2.18 -2.15
C THR A 74 -6.70 -1.26 -3.29
N VAL A 75 -5.42 -1.30 -3.64
CA VAL A 75 -4.83 -0.57 -4.75
C VAL A 75 -4.66 -1.55 -5.89
N ASP A 76 -5.30 -1.24 -7.01
CA ASP A 76 -5.28 -2.03 -8.23
C ASP A 76 -4.50 -1.31 -9.32
N ASP A 77 -4.14 -2.06 -10.35
CA ASP A 77 -3.46 -1.54 -11.54
C ASP A 77 -4.45 -0.72 -12.39
N ASP A 78 -4.29 0.60 -12.34
CA ASP A 78 -5.14 1.57 -13.05
C ASP A 78 -5.11 1.36 -14.56
N VAL A 79 -3.96 0.95 -15.10
CA VAL A 79 -3.80 0.60 -16.53
C VAL A 79 -4.67 -0.59 -16.89
N SER A 80 -4.63 -1.65 -16.09
CA SER A 80 -5.48 -2.82 -16.28
C SER A 80 -6.97 -2.44 -16.17
N GLY A 81 -7.35 -1.62 -15.20
CA GLY A 81 -8.73 -1.13 -15.05
C GLY A 81 -9.26 -0.42 -16.30
N VAL A 82 -8.48 0.49 -16.88
CA VAL A 82 -8.86 1.23 -18.10
C VAL A 82 -9.01 0.30 -19.31
N ILE A 83 -8.08 -0.64 -19.49
CA ILE A 83 -8.10 -1.56 -20.64
C ILE A 83 -9.34 -2.46 -20.62
N PHE A 84 -9.67 -3.04 -19.46
CA PHE A 84 -10.83 -3.90 -19.32
C PHE A 84 -12.15 -3.13 -19.47
N THR A 85 -12.21 -1.92 -18.93
CA THR A 85 -13.40 -1.05 -19.07
C THR A 85 -13.61 -0.67 -20.54
N LEU A 86 -12.54 -0.29 -21.25
CA LEU A 86 -12.66 0.09 -22.66
C LEU A 86 -13.06 -1.10 -23.53
N TYR A 87 -12.51 -2.29 -23.25
CA TYR A 87 -12.94 -3.51 -23.92
C TYR A 87 -14.43 -3.76 -23.71
N GLU A 88 -14.90 -3.75 -22.46
CA GLU A 88 -16.32 -3.97 -22.13
C GLU A 88 -17.23 -2.96 -22.85
N ILE A 89 -16.85 -1.68 -22.93
CA ILE A 89 -17.62 -0.67 -23.66
C ILE A 89 -17.65 -0.95 -25.17
N VAL A 90 -16.52 -1.33 -25.77
CA VAL A 90 -16.42 -1.52 -27.23
C VAL A 90 -17.09 -2.82 -27.68
N THR A 91 -16.90 -3.90 -26.93
CA THR A 91 -17.36 -5.24 -27.30
C THR A 91 -18.68 -5.61 -26.65
N ASN A 92 -19.12 -4.89 -25.62
CA ASN A 92 -20.22 -5.28 -24.74
C ASN A 92 -20.05 -6.70 -24.16
N ASP A 93 -18.81 -7.19 -24.13
CA ASP A 93 -18.45 -8.50 -23.58
C ASP A 93 -18.08 -8.35 -22.10
N THR A 94 -18.90 -8.98 -21.26
CA THR A 94 -18.76 -8.97 -19.80
C THR A 94 -18.10 -10.24 -19.26
N HIS A 95 -17.51 -11.05 -20.14
CA HIS A 95 -16.85 -12.31 -19.78
C HIS A 95 -15.80 -12.13 -18.65
N PHE A 96 -15.09 -11.01 -18.66
CA PHE A 96 -14.07 -10.69 -17.65
C PHE A 96 -14.59 -9.93 -16.43
N THR A 97 -15.88 -9.53 -16.41
CA THR A 97 -16.47 -8.75 -15.31
C THR A 97 -16.47 -9.56 -14.02
N SER A 98 -16.73 -10.87 -14.12
CA SER A 98 -16.67 -11.84 -13.01
C SER A 98 -15.27 -12.09 -12.48
N ASN A 99 -14.23 -11.78 -13.26
CA ASN A 99 -12.84 -12.00 -12.84
C ASN A 99 -12.44 -10.93 -11.83
N PRO A 100 -11.93 -11.32 -10.65
CA PRO A 100 -11.38 -10.38 -9.69
C PRO A 100 -10.33 -9.48 -10.37
N HIS A 101 -10.30 -8.20 -10.02
CA HIS A 101 -9.35 -7.21 -10.56
C HIS A 101 -7.88 -7.64 -10.44
N ARG A 102 -7.58 -8.51 -9.46
CA ARG A 102 -6.24 -9.06 -9.20
C ARG A 102 -5.80 -10.12 -10.20
N ASP A 103 -6.75 -10.82 -10.81
CA ASP A 103 -6.51 -11.91 -11.77
C ASP A 103 -6.56 -11.41 -13.22
N ARG A 104 -6.86 -10.12 -13.41
CA ARG A 104 -6.94 -9.47 -14.72
C ARG A 104 -5.53 -9.16 -15.22
N ASN A 105 -5.12 -9.83 -16.29
CA ASN A 105 -3.91 -9.48 -17.03
C ASN A 105 -4.29 -8.75 -18.33
N ILE A 106 -3.58 -7.67 -18.62
CA ILE A 106 -3.66 -6.89 -19.86
C ILE A 106 -3.63 -7.80 -21.10
N ASP A 107 -2.77 -8.83 -21.09
CA ASP A 107 -2.61 -9.76 -22.21
C ASP A 107 -3.90 -10.52 -22.55
N MET A 108 -4.78 -10.75 -21.56
CA MET A 108 -6.06 -11.44 -21.76
C MET A 108 -6.98 -10.67 -22.71
N VAL A 109 -6.85 -9.34 -22.77
CA VAL A 109 -7.74 -8.48 -23.54
C VAL A 109 -7.03 -7.91 -24.75
N GLN A 110 -5.73 -7.60 -24.65
CA GLN A 110 -4.98 -7.05 -25.78
C GLN A 110 -4.73 -8.07 -26.89
N SER A 111 -4.57 -9.36 -26.56
CA SER A 111 -4.32 -10.42 -27.54
C SER A 111 -5.56 -10.83 -28.35
N ILE A 112 -6.75 -10.45 -27.88
CA ILE A 112 -8.02 -10.76 -28.52
C ILE A 112 -8.38 -9.67 -29.54
N GLU A 113 -8.98 -10.09 -30.65
CA GLU A 113 -9.57 -9.17 -31.62
C GLU A 113 -10.88 -8.58 -31.04
N TRP A 114 -10.99 -7.26 -31.04
CA TRP A 114 -12.13 -6.57 -30.44
C TRP A 114 -13.24 -6.44 -31.48
N ALA A 115 -14.27 -7.27 -31.36
CA ALA A 115 -15.48 -7.14 -32.16
C ALA A 115 -16.24 -5.88 -31.70
N CYS A 116 -16.25 -4.84 -32.52
CA CYS A 116 -16.94 -3.58 -32.20
C CYS A 116 -18.45 -3.78 -32.35
N HIS A 117 -19.19 -3.68 -31.24
CA HIS A 117 -20.65 -3.82 -31.24
C HIS A 117 -21.39 -2.49 -31.09
N HIS A 118 -20.66 -1.37 -31.09
CA HIS A 118 -21.19 -0.01 -30.98
C HIS A 118 -20.73 0.89 -32.13
N GLU A 119 -21.55 1.93 -32.40
CA GLU A 119 -21.14 3.05 -33.23
C GLU A 119 -20.17 3.91 -32.42
N LEU A 120 -18.91 3.94 -32.83
CA LEU A 120 -17.88 4.79 -32.24
C LEU A 120 -17.73 6.06 -33.07
N ASP A 121 -17.39 7.17 -32.42
CA ASP A 121 -17.12 8.46 -33.08
C ASP A 121 -15.85 8.43 -33.97
N SER A 122 -15.10 7.33 -33.95
CA SER A 122 -13.87 7.13 -34.71
C SER A 122 -13.53 5.65 -34.85
N ASP A 123 -12.59 5.34 -35.75
CA ASP A 123 -12.13 3.96 -35.96
C ASP A 123 -11.52 3.36 -34.69
N LEU A 124 -11.87 2.11 -34.41
CA LEU A 124 -11.34 1.34 -33.28
C LEU A 124 -9.80 1.31 -33.26
N SER A 125 -9.16 1.29 -34.43
CA SER A 125 -7.71 1.34 -34.58
C SER A 125 -7.09 2.61 -33.97
N LYS A 126 -7.78 3.76 -34.02
CA LYS A 126 -7.29 5.00 -33.40
C LYS A 126 -7.31 4.91 -31.88
N PHE A 127 -8.40 4.37 -31.31
CA PHE A 127 -8.50 4.13 -29.87
C PHE A 127 -7.46 3.12 -29.39
N ARG A 128 -7.25 2.01 -30.13
CA ARG A 128 -6.23 1.02 -29.76
C ARG A 128 -4.81 1.58 -29.86
N ASN A 129 -4.50 2.36 -30.89
CA ASN A 129 -3.18 3.00 -31.01
C ASN A 129 -2.93 3.97 -29.86
N PHE A 130 -3.91 4.82 -29.54
CA PHE A 130 -3.82 5.75 -28.41
C PHE A 130 -3.67 5.01 -27.08
N LEU A 131 -4.45 3.94 -26.87
CA LEU A 131 -4.36 3.11 -25.67
C LEU A 131 -2.97 2.50 -25.53
N ASN A 132 -2.42 1.91 -26.60
CA ASN A 132 -1.10 1.30 -26.58
C ASN A 132 0.00 2.34 -26.30
N GLU A 133 -0.07 3.53 -26.90
CA GLU A 133 0.84 4.63 -26.62
C GLU A 133 0.73 5.09 -25.15
N TRP A 134 -0.50 5.27 -24.66
CA TRP A 134 -0.77 5.64 -23.28
C TRP A 134 -0.25 4.61 -22.27
N VAL A 135 -0.47 3.31 -22.54
CA VAL A 135 0.08 2.21 -21.74
C VAL A 135 1.61 2.28 -21.72
N ALA A 136 2.25 2.45 -22.88
CA ALA A 136 3.71 2.56 -22.98
C ALA A 136 4.24 3.74 -22.14
N THR A 137 3.59 4.90 -22.18
CA THR A 137 4.03 6.07 -21.39
C THR A 137 3.94 5.86 -19.87
N ARG A 138 3.03 5.00 -19.39
CA ARG A 138 2.86 4.74 -17.95
C ARG A 138 3.73 3.62 -17.42
N THR A 139 4.02 2.62 -18.24
CA THR A 139 5.00 1.58 -17.90
C THR A 139 6.40 2.18 -17.71
N ASP A 140 6.74 3.23 -18.46
CA ASP A 140 8.06 3.89 -18.41
C ASP A 140 8.18 4.92 -17.26
N ARG A 141 7.06 5.52 -16.84
CA ARG A 141 7.04 6.63 -15.85
C ARG A 141 6.98 6.20 -14.38
N ALA A 142 6.68 4.93 -14.10
CA ALA A 142 6.35 4.50 -12.73
C ALA A 142 7.54 4.53 -11.76
N ILE A 143 8.78 4.49 -12.25
CA ILE A 143 9.97 4.24 -11.41
C ILE A 143 10.84 5.51 -11.23
N GLU A 144 11.04 6.31 -12.27
CA GLU A 144 11.99 7.44 -12.20
C GLU A 144 11.56 8.58 -11.27
N ARG A 145 10.25 8.76 -11.03
CA ARG A 145 9.74 9.89 -10.25
C ARG A 145 9.93 9.74 -8.74
N TYR A 146 10.06 8.51 -8.23
CA TYR A 146 10.15 8.23 -6.79
C TYR A 146 11.57 7.91 -6.32
N LEU A 147 12.45 7.38 -7.19
CA LEU A 147 13.84 7.09 -6.85
C LEU A 147 14.75 8.33 -6.91
N ASN A 148 14.37 9.36 -7.66
CA ASN A 148 15.17 10.57 -7.88
C ASN A 148 14.73 11.73 -6.98
N ALA A 149 14.57 11.50 -5.68
CA ALA A 149 14.51 12.60 -4.73
C ALA A 149 15.90 13.28 -4.67
N PRO A 150 16.05 14.55 -5.07
CA PRO A 150 17.36 15.19 -5.21
C PRO A 150 18.11 15.36 -3.88
N GLU A 151 17.42 15.28 -2.74
CA GLU A 151 18.02 15.32 -1.41
C GLU A 151 17.49 14.17 -0.56
N ARG A 152 18.41 13.35 -0.05
CA ARG A 152 18.11 12.34 0.96
C ARG A 152 17.87 13.07 2.28
N ILE A 153 16.68 12.92 2.87
CA ILE A 153 16.39 13.51 4.19
C ILE A 153 17.43 12.98 5.20
N THR A 154 18.24 13.88 5.75
CA THR A 154 19.13 13.58 6.87
C THR A 154 18.28 13.58 8.13
N TRP A 155 17.88 12.39 8.57
CA TRP A 155 17.17 12.25 9.84
C TRP A 155 18.05 12.77 10.98
N PRO A 156 17.48 13.45 12.00
CA PRO A 156 18.19 13.63 13.26
C PRO A 156 18.58 12.25 13.81
N ASP A 157 19.75 12.16 14.42
CA ASP A 157 20.19 10.91 15.04
C ASP A 157 19.11 10.42 16.00
N LEU A 158 18.70 9.16 15.82
CA LEU A 158 17.74 8.53 16.71
C LEU A 158 18.25 8.72 18.15
N PRO A 159 17.39 9.13 19.10
CA PRO A 159 17.80 9.20 20.49
C PRO A 159 18.34 7.82 20.86
N THR A 160 19.54 7.78 21.44
CA THR A 160 20.14 6.53 21.91
C THR A 160 19.11 5.84 22.80
N PRO A 161 18.54 4.72 22.37
CA PRO A 161 17.47 4.08 23.10
C PRO A 161 17.99 3.73 24.49
N PRO A 162 17.22 3.93 25.57
CA PRO A 162 17.60 3.38 26.86
C PRO A 162 17.75 1.86 26.70
N ASP A 163 18.97 1.38 26.94
CA ASP A 163 19.54 0.08 26.61
C ASP A 163 18.52 -1.01 26.25
N TYR A 164 18.47 -1.31 24.94
CA TYR A 164 17.82 -2.51 24.39
C TYR A 164 18.49 -3.83 24.81
N ASP A 165 19.54 -3.74 25.62
CA ASP A 165 20.37 -4.85 26.09
C ASP A 165 19.68 -5.77 27.10
N VAL A 166 18.55 -5.34 27.69
CA VAL A 166 17.80 -6.17 28.64
C VAL A 166 17.13 -7.33 27.91
N PRO A 167 17.53 -8.60 28.11
CA PRO A 167 16.89 -9.72 27.43
C PRO A 167 15.47 -9.93 27.96
N PHE A 168 14.55 -10.28 27.06
CA PHE A 168 13.20 -10.69 27.44
C PHE A 168 12.82 -12.01 26.77
N GLU A 169 11.92 -12.73 27.42
CA GLU A 169 11.36 -13.98 26.92
C GLU A 169 10.36 -13.66 25.80
N LEU A 170 10.69 -14.10 24.58
CA LEU A 170 9.81 -13.98 23.42
C LEU A 170 8.74 -15.10 23.40
N GLY A 171 9.07 -16.24 24.00
CA GLY A 171 8.24 -17.43 24.13
C GLY A 171 9.08 -18.69 24.30
N SER A 172 8.45 -19.86 24.24
CA SER A 172 9.12 -21.16 24.28
C SER A 172 8.86 -21.93 22.99
N THR A 173 9.91 -22.40 22.33
CA THR A 173 9.81 -23.32 21.18
C THR A 173 10.34 -24.68 21.62
N GLU A 174 9.55 -25.74 21.45
CA GLU A 174 9.94 -27.12 21.81
C GLU A 174 10.42 -27.31 23.27
N GLY A 175 9.94 -26.45 24.18
CA GLY A 175 10.30 -26.49 25.61
C GLY A 175 11.53 -25.66 25.99
N GLU A 176 12.22 -25.05 25.03
CA GLU A 176 13.33 -24.14 25.29
C GLU A 176 12.87 -22.68 25.21
N THR A 177 13.22 -21.89 26.23
CA THR A 177 12.90 -20.46 26.30
C THR A 177 13.75 -19.66 25.32
N VAL A 178 13.10 -18.99 24.37
CA VAL A 178 13.74 -18.12 23.39
C VAL A 178 13.91 -16.71 23.98
N TRP A 179 15.16 -16.31 24.18
CA TRP A 179 15.54 -14.99 24.67
C TRP A 179 15.87 -14.05 23.50
N ARG A 180 15.38 -12.81 23.56
CA ARG A 180 15.69 -11.76 22.57
C ARG A 180 16.06 -10.46 23.26
N THR A 181 17.00 -9.71 22.67
CA THR A 181 17.31 -8.31 22.97
C THR A 181 16.78 -7.42 21.82
N GLY A 182 16.46 -6.15 22.10
CA GLY A 182 15.82 -5.27 21.10
C GLY A 182 14.32 -4.99 21.33
N GLU A 183 13.61 -4.79 20.20
CA GLU A 183 12.18 -4.44 20.13
C GLU A 183 11.31 -5.43 20.90
N ARG A 184 10.40 -4.91 21.73
CA ARG A 184 9.52 -5.70 22.58
C ARG A 184 8.19 -5.01 22.77
N SER A 185 7.18 -5.77 23.19
CA SER A 185 5.88 -5.20 23.53
C SER A 185 6.01 -4.20 24.69
N ARG A 186 5.19 -3.13 24.69
CA ARG A 186 5.10 -2.19 25.82
C ARG A 186 4.83 -2.90 27.15
N ARG A 187 4.01 -3.97 27.13
CA ARG A 187 3.72 -4.77 28.33
C ARG A 187 5.00 -5.37 28.92
N THR A 188 5.85 -5.95 28.07
CA THR A 188 7.12 -6.55 28.46
C THR A 188 8.11 -5.49 28.95
N ALA A 189 8.20 -4.34 28.26
CA ALA A 189 9.05 -3.24 28.66
C ALA A 189 8.66 -2.67 30.05
N LEU A 190 7.37 -2.47 30.29
CA LEU A 190 6.85 -2.04 31.60
C LEU A 190 7.13 -3.08 32.71
N GLN A 191 6.96 -4.38 32.44
CA GLN A 191 7.29 -5.44 33.39
C GLN A 191 8.77 -5.48 33.77
N LYS A 192 9.65 -5.09 32.84
CA LYS A 192 11.10 -5.02 33.05
C LYS A 192 11.57 -3.67 33.59
N GLY A 193 10.64 -2.77 33.94
CA GLY A 193 10.97 -1.46 34.50
C GLY A 193 11.59 -0.48 33.51
N GLN A 194 11.51 -0.76 32.20
CA GLN A 194 12.01 0.13 31.17
C GLN A 194 11.07 1.33 31.00
N TYR A 195 11.65 2.50 30.77
CA TYR A 195 10.90 3.71 30.52
C TYR A 195 10.13 3.59 29.20
N CYS A 196 8.81 3.69 29.27
CA CYS A 196 7.93 3.73 28.11
C CYS A 196 7.25 5.09 28.05
N PHE A 197 7.41 5.80 26.94
CA PHE A 197 6.63 7.02 26.70
C PHE A 197 5.13 6.68 26.65
N LEU A 198 4.35 7.35 27.50
CA LEU A 198 2.90 7.21 27.58
C LEU A 198 2.24 8.15 26.57
N TRP A 199 2.45 7.93 25.27
CA TRP A 199 1.72 8.68 24.25
C TRP A 199 0.38 8.00 23.95
N GLU A 200 -0.54 8.07 24.91
CA GLU A 200 -1.90 7.58 24.77
C GLU A 200 -2.85 8.75 24.47
N ARG A 201 -3.74 8.59 23.49
CA ARG A 201 -4.87 9.53 23.34
C ARG A 201 -5.75 9.40 24.58
N PRO A 202 -6.31 10.50 25.11
CA PRO A 202 -7.36 10.43 26.12
C PRO A 202 -8.50 9.51 25.64
N PRO A 203 -9.13 8.72 26.52
CA PRO A 203 -10.25 7.86 26.14
C PRO A 203 -11.30 8.67 25.37
N GLN A 204 -11.68 8.20 24.18
CA GLN A 204 -12.68 8.90 23.33
C GLN A 204 -14.00 9.16 24.06
N SER A 205 -14.33 8.37 25.10
CA SER A 205 -15.48 8.61 26.00
C SER A 205 -15.45 9.96 26.72
N ARG A 206 -14.30 10.65 26.77
CA ARG A 206 -14.15 11.99 27.35
C ARG A 206 -14.35 13.12 26.33
N LEU A 207 -14.52 12.82 25.04
CA LEU A 207 -14.70 13.82 23.98
C LEU A 207 -16.18 14.17 23.73
N LEU A 208 -17.12 13.50 24.39
CA LEU A 208 -18.56 13.82 24.34
C LEU A 208 -18.99 14.63 25.57
N LYS A 209 -18.62 15.90 25.59
CA LYS A 209 -19.44 16.96 26.19
C LYS A 209 -19.41 18.17 25.26
N LYS A 210 -20.21 18.12 24.19
CA LYS A 210 -20.62 19.35 23.50
C LYS A 210 -21.88 19.84 24.20
N ALA A 211 -21.79 21.03 24.79
CA ALA A 211 -22.91 21.85 25.22
C ALA A 211 -23.64 22.41 24.00
#